data_AF-A0A3N5JVY2-F1
#
_entry.id   AF-A0A3N5JVY2-F1
#
_cell.length_a   1.000
_cell.length_b   1.000
_cell.length_c   1.000
_cell.angle_alpha   90.00
_cell.angle_beta   90.00
_cell.angle_gamma   90.00
#
_symmetry.space_group_name_H-M   'P 1'
#
loop_
_entity.id
_entity.type
_entity.pdbx_description
1 polymer ?
#
loop_
_entity_poly.entity_id
_entity_poly.type
_entity_poly.pdbx_seq_one_letter_code
_entity_poly.pdbx_strand_id
1 'polypeptide(L)'
;MKAYLDIETCAGGAVTVVGIYREDRGLCQLVGGEITDVTVWEALEGVDTLCTFNGDRFDLPILERQVRVDLRGRFASLDLLRECRR
;
A
#
# COMPACT_ATOMS: atom_id res chain seq x y z
N MET A 1 -3.47 10.49 -10.12
CA MET A 1 -4.34 9.31 -9.95
C MET A 1 -4.31 8.82 -8.51
N LYS A 2 -5.42 8.27 -8.02
CA LYS A 2 -5.48 7.61 -6.71
C LYS A 2 -5.32 6.10 -6.86
N ALA A 3 -4.62 5.47 -5.92
CA ALA A 3 -4.71 4.03 -5.68
C ALA A 3 -5.15 3.78 -4.24
N TYR A 4 -5.88 2.68 -4.04
CA TYR A 4 -6.36 2.25 -2.73
C TYR A 4 -5.55 1.03 -2.33
N LEU A 5 -4.83 1.13 -1.22
CA LEU A 5 -3.88 0.13 -0.78
C LEU A 5 -4.26 -0.38 0.61
N ASP A 6 -4.16 -1.70 0.78
CA ASP A 6 -4.34 -2.40 2.05
C ASP A 6 -3.42 -3.63 2.08
N ILE A 7 -3.01 -4.04 3.28
CA ILE A 7 -2.17 -5.23 3.47
C ILE A 7 -2.77 -6.25 4.42
N GLU A 8 -2.47 -7.52 4.17
CA GLU A 8 -2.70 -8.60 5.11
C GLU A 8 -1.37 -9.09 5.68
N THR A 9 -1.39 -9.49 6.95
CA THR A 9 -0.21 -10.03 7.64
C THR A 9 -0.51 -11.37 8.30
N CYS A 10 0.50 -12.23 8.40
CA CYS A 10 0.39 -13.47 9.18
C CYS A 10 0.59 -13.19 10.68
N ALA A 11 0.37 -14.21 11.53
CA ALA A 11 0.59 -14.09 12.98
C ALA A 11 2.03 -13.68 13.37
N GLY A 12 3.01 -13.96 12.51
CA GLY A 12 4.41 -13.51 12.68
C GLY A 12 4.66 -12.07 12.22
N GLY A 13 3.62 -11.37 11.75
CA GLY A 13 3.68 -10.00 11.27
C GLY A 13 4.28 -9.83 9.87
N ALA A 14 4.59 -10.91 9.15
CA ALA A 14 5.04 -10.83 7.76
C ALA A 14 3.87 -10.48 6.84
N VAL A 15 4.08 -9.57 5.89
CA VAL A 15 3.08 -9.25 4.85
C VAL A 15 2.86 -10.48 3.98
N THR A 16 1.59 -10.87 3.83
CA THR A 16 1.19 -12.03 3.01
C THR A 16 0.48 -11.61 1.73
N VAL A 17 -0.22 -10.48 1.75
CA VAL A 17 -0.94 -9.92 0.59
C VAL A 17 -0.78 -8.40 0.61
N VAL A 18 -0.55 -7.81 -0.57
CA VAL A 18 -0.73 -6.38 -0.81
C VAL A 18 -1.82 -6.21 -1.84
N GLY A 19 -2.95 -5.63 -1.44
CA GLY A 19 -4.06 -5.31 -2.31
C GLY A 19 -3.95 -3.87 -2.81
N ILE A 20 -4.07 -3.68 -4.13
CA ILE A 20 -4.00 -2.37 -4.77
C ILE A 20 -5.16 -2.26 -5.76
N TYR A 21 -6.10 -1.35 -5.51
CA TYR A 21 -7.12 -1.00 -6.50
C TYR A 21 -6.81 0.34 -7.15
N ARG A 22 -6.95 0.39 -8.47
CA ARG A 22 -6.87 1.60 -9.28
C ARG A 22 -8.05 1.67 -10.25
N GLU A 23 -8.53 2.87 -10.54
CA GLU A 23 -9.63 3.06 -11.50
C GLU A 23 -9.23 2.66 -12.93
N ASP A 24 -7.96 2.84 -13.31
CA ASP A 24 -7.46 2.59 -14.67
C ASP A 24 -7.01 1.14 -14.92
N ARG A 25 -6.62 0.41 -13.86
CA ARG A 25 -6.10 -0.97 -13.96
C ARG A 25 -6.96 -2.01 -13.21
N GLY A 26 -7.93 -1.58 -12.43
CA GLY A 26 -8.73 -2.45 -11.57
C GLY A 26 -7.97 -2.93 -10.33
N LEU A 27 -8.37 -4.10 -9.82
CA LEU A 27 -7.75 -4.72 -8.65
C LEU A 27 -6.50 -5.51 -9.05
N CYS A 28 -5.40 -5.26 -8.35
CA CYS A 28 -4.16 -6.03 -8.38
C CYS A 28 -3.89 -6.56 -6.96
N GLN A 29 -3.43 -7.81 -6.86
CA GLN A 29 -2.96 -8.39 -5.61
C GLN A 29 -1.57 -8.98 -5.81
N LEU A 30 -0.64 -8.62 -4.92
CA LEU A 30 0.69 -9.25 -4.84
C LEU A 30 0.66 -10.22 -3.66
N VAL A 31 0.97 -11.49 -3.89
CA VAL A 31 0.85 -12.55 -2.88
C VAL A 31 2.20 -13.22 -2.60
N GLY A 32 2.56 -13.31 -1.32
CA GLY A 32 3.77 -14.01 -0.87
C GLY A 32 5.05 -13.53 -1.57
N GLY A 33 5.65 -14.40 -2.40
CA GLY A 33 6.91 -14.10 -3.10
C GLY A 33 6.81 -13.00 -4.16
N GLU A 34 5.60 -12.61 -4.57
CA GLU A 34 5.38 -11.49 -5.49
C GLU A 34 5.51 -10.13 -4.80
N ILE A 35 5.59 -10.09 -3.46
CA ILE A 35 5.69 -8.85 -2.69
C ILE A 35 7.16 -8.43 -2.64
N THR A 36 7.56 -7.62 -3.62
CA THR A 36 8.91 -7.07 -3.75
C THR A 36 8.83 -5.55 -3.88
N ASP A 37 9.95 -4.85 -3.70
CA ASP A 37 10.02 -3.43 -4.00
C ASP A 37 9.62 -3.13 -5.46
N VAL A 38 10.18 -3.89 -6.41
CA VAL A 38 9.93 -3.73 -7.85
C VAL A 38 8.44 -3.85 -8.18
N THR A 39 7.81 -4.96 -7.79
CA THR A 39 6.40 -5.22 -8.12
C THR A 39 5.45 -4.23 -7.44
N VAL A 40 5.76 -3.76 -6.22
CA VAL A 40 4.98 -2.71 -5.56
C VAL A 40 5.10 -1.38 -6.32
N TRP A 41 6.30 -1.00 -6.76
CA TRP A 41 6.50 0.23 -7.53
C TRP A 41 5.81 0.17 -8.91
N GLU A 42 5.90 -0.96 -9.61
CA GLU A 42 5.23 -1.18 -10.90
C GLU A 42 3.71 -1.11 -10.77
N ALA A 43 3.15 -1.73 -9.71
CA ALA A 43 1.72 -1.67 -9.44
C ALA A 43 1.22 -0.24 -9.15
N LEU A 44 2.09 0.63 -8.63
CA LEU A 44 1.81 2.02 -8.28
C LEU A 44 2.28 3.03 -9.34
N GLU A 45 2.75 2.58 -10.50
CA GLU A 45 3.21 3.48 -11.55
C GLU A 45 2.07 4.39 -12.04
N GLY A 46 2.34 5.70 -12.08
CA GLY A 46 1.37 6.74 -12.46
C GLY A 46 0.40 7.15 -11.33
N VAL A 47 0.55 6.59 -10.13
CA VAL A 47 -0.20 7.00 -8.94
C VAL A 47 0.42 8.26 -8.34
N ASP A 48 -0.43 9.17 -7.88
CA ASP A 48 -0.03 10.39 -7.17
C ASP A 48 -0.44 10.36 -5.70
N THR A 49 -1.55 9.68 -5.39
CA THR A 49 -2.13 9.64 -4.04
C THR A 49 -2.45 8.21 -3.64
N LEU A 50 -1.95 7.80 -2.46
CA LEU A 50 -2.31 6.54 -1.82
C LEU A 50 -3.43 6.77 -0.83
N CYS A 51 -4.53 6.05 -1.03
CA CYS A 51 -5.67 6.00 -0.13
C CYS A 51 -5.57 4.72 0.70
N THR A 52 -5.64 4.85 2.02
CA THR A 52 -5.58 3.71 2.95
C THR A 52 -6.58 3.92 4.07
N PHE A 53 -6.85 2.91 4.89
CA PHE A 53 -7.57 3.09 6.16
C PHE A 53 -6.64 2.75 7.32
N ASN A 54 -6.17 3.76 8.06
CA ASN A 54 -5.11 3.62 9.08
C ASN A 54 -3.72 3.24 8.53
N GLY A 55 -3.49 3.38 7.22
CA GLY A 55 -2.26 2.94 6.58
C GLY A 55 -1.04 3.81 6.86
N ASP A 56 -1.21 5.08 7.27
CA ASP A 56 -0.08 5.89 7.70
C ASP A 56 0.60 5.33 8.96
N ARG A 57 -0.16 4.57 9.76
CA ARG A 57 0.30 3.99 11.02
C ARG A 57 0.55 2.49 10.95
N PHE A 58 -0.02 1.79 9.97
CA PHE A 58 0.04 0.34 9.86
C PHE A 58 0.67 -0.11 8.53
N ASP A 59 -0.05 0.01 7.42
CA ASP A 59 0.32 -0.55 6.11
C ASP A 59 1.67 -0.04 5.61
N LEU A 60 1.82 1.29 5.50
CA LEU A 60 2.97 1.90 4.87
C LEU A 60 4.25 1.70 5.70
N PRO A 61 4.25 1.87 7.04
CA PRO A 61 5.42 1.53 7.87
C PRO A 61 5.82 0.06 7.80
N ILE A 62 4.87 -0.87 7.68
CA ILE A 62 5.17 -2.30 7.58
C ILE A 62 5.82 -2.62 6.23
N LEU A 63 5.28 -2.10 5.13
CA LEU A 63 5.86 -2.25 3.80
C LEU A 63 7.25 -1.63 3.69
N GLU A 64 7.46 -0.43 4.23
CA GLU A 64 8.78 0.21 4.27
C GLU A 64 9.80 -0.67 5.01
N ARG A 65 9.42 -1.24 6.15
CA ARG A 65 10.32 -2.10 6.95
C ARG A 65 10.62 -3.44 6.27
N GLN A 66 9.64 -4.09 5.64
CA GLN A 66 9.77 -5.46 5.17
C GLN A 66 10.20 -5.57 3.70
N VAL A 67 9.75 -4.66 2.85
CA VAL A 67 10.08 -4.64 1.42
C VAL A 67 10.82 -3.38 0.98
N ARG A 68 11.22 -2.51 1.92
CA ARG A 68 12.11 -1.35 1.67
C ARG A 68 11.56 -0.33 0.66
N VAL A 69 10.23 -0.16 0.66
CA VAL A 69 9.53 0.84 -0.16
C VAL A 69 9.14 2.05 0.69
N ASP A 70 9.73 3.21 0.42
CA ASP A 70 9.31 4.48 1.04
C ASP A 70 8.12 5.09 0.28
N LEU A 71 6.94 4.52 0.50
CA LEU A 71 5.70 4.99 -0.13
C LEU A 71 5.27 6.36 0.42
N ARG A 72 5.58 6.67 1.68
CA ARG A 72 5.20 7.93 2.33
C ARG A 72 6.03 9.11 1.82
N GLY A 73 7.29 8.87 1.43
CA GLY A 73 8.13 9.87 0.78
C GLY A 73 7.76 10.12 -0.68
N ARG A 74 7.09 9.17 -1.35
CA ARG A 74 6.81 9.23 -2.79
C ARG A 74 5.38 9.64 -3.16
N PHE A 75 4.38 9.36 -2.34
CA PHE A 75 2.97 9.62 -2.65
C PHE A 75 2.34 10.58 -1.65
N ALA A 76 1.36 11.35 -2.11
CA ALA A 76 0.45 12.03 -1.19
C ALA A 76 -0.37 10.98 -0.42
N SER A 77 -0.46 11.12 0.91
CA SER A 77 -1.25 10.21 1.74
C SER A 77 -2.66 10.74 1.97
N LEU A 78 -3.65 9.89 1.71
CA LEU A 78 -5.05 10.04 2.12
C LEU A 78 -5.43 8.88 3.05
N ASP A 79 -5.13 9.02 4.35
CA ASP A 79 -5.55 8.07 5.38
C ASP A 79 -6.99 8.34 5.83
N LEU A 80 -7.90 7.45 5.44
CA LEU A 80 -9.33 7.57 5.69
C LEU A 80 -9.69 7.47 7.18
N LEU A 81 -8.90 6.77 8.02
CA LEU A 81 -9.16 6.77 9.46
C LEU A 81 -8.96 8.17 10.04
N ARG A 82 -7.92 8.87 9.57
CA ARG A 82 -7.67 10.26 9.96
C ARG A 82 -8.74 11.18 9.40
N GLU A 83 -9.03 11.10 8.11
CA GLU A 83 -9.97 12.03 7.47
C GLU A 83 -11.41 11.86 7.97
N CYS A 84 -11.89 10.65 8.23
CA CYS A 84 -13.24 10.42 8.75
C CYS A 84 -13.41 10.81 10.22
N ARG A 85 -12.32 11.09 10.94
CA ARG A 85 -12.32 11.51 12.36
C ARG A 85 -12.00 12.99 12.56
N ARG A 86 -11.90 13.75 11.47
CA ARG A 86 -11.83 15.21 11.47
C ARG A 86 -13.24 15.79 11.40
#